data_AF-A0A2P5C154-F1
#
_entry.id   AF-A0A2P5C154-F1
#
_cell.length_a   1.000
_cell.length_b   1.000
_cell.length_c   1.000
_cell.angle_alpha   90.00
_cell.angle_beta   90.00
_cell.angle_gamma   90.00
#
_symmetry.space_group_name_H-M   'P 1'
#
loop_
_entity.id
_entity.type
_entity.pdbx_description
1 polymer ?
#
loop_
_entity_poly.entity_id
_entity_poly.type
_entity_poly.pdbx_seq_one_letter_code
_entity_poly.pdbx_strand_id
1 'polypeptide(L)'
;MVIGSGLRAPPSALRSMAKTKTPESTLPSKGKEKIDSSKKRKVAFENFPASSPPPQPSQPASHLEPPTEAVTSSEPTLADKGDELFTLLNQLQEKAGISATFIDRFTSEEGWERMKRRSAKVAFRSAMRMLANTAAAAVLMHDPVLECLEKAEKVEEITQAFENSEKAREEERMNFNLEKQQMLEDLAKKRLIKENLEEKVKELEKVISEHPDRMREATTEAVHKAIEEFKATEVKELEDKASDIASSTIIFNIFCEHPDFDFSILGEDVVELVQSWREDTTKAGDAGASPST
;
A
#
# COMPACT_ATOMS: atom_id res chain seq x y z
N MET A 1 -39.70 32.23 -37.79
CA MET A 1 -38.37 32.05 -38.40
C MET A 1 -37.49 31.39 -37.33
N VAL A 2 -37.11 30.11 -37.56
CA VAL A 2 -36.07 29.29 -36.88
C VAL A 2 -36.21 29.15 -35.35
N ILE A 3 -36.78 28.11 -34.69
CA ILE A 3 -36.59 26.64 -34.67
C ILE A 3 -35.13 26.17 -34.64
N GLY A 4 -34.70 25.64 -33.49
CA GLY A 4 -33.42 24.96 -33.32
C GLY A 4 -33.36 24.11 -32.05
N SER A 5 -34.19 23.07 -31.98
CA SER A 5 -34.01 21.93 -31.06
C SER A 5 -32.88 21.04 -31.57
N GLY A 6 -31.96 20.63 -30.71
CA GLY A 6 -30.82 19.77 -31.07
C GLY A 6 -30.47 18.77 -29.98
N LEU A 7 -31.27 17.71 -29.88
CA LEU A 7 -30.92 16.45 -29.23
C LEU A 7 -29.75 15.80 -29.97
N ARG A 8 -28.68 15.40 -29.26
CA ARG A 8 -27.74 14.38 -29.76
C ARG A 8 -27.04 13.67 -28.61
N ALA A 9 -27.49 12.45 -28.32
CA ALA A 9 -26.69 11.41 -27.68
C ALA A 9 -25.92 10.61 -28.77
N PRO A 10 -24.75 10.03 -28.46
CA PRO A 10 -24.21 8.91 -29.22
C PRO A 10 -24.17 7.59 -28.42
N PRO A 11 -24.03 6.45 -29.11
CA PRO A 11 -24.67 5.19 -28.75
C PRO A 11 -23.73 4.13 -28.15
N SER A 12 -24.32 3.14 -27.48
CA SER A 12 -23.72 1.85 -27.13
C SER A 12 -24.02 0.79 -28.20
N ALA A 13 -23.00 0.12 -28.75
CA ALA A 13 -23.07 -1.19 -29.42
C ALA A 13 -21.62 -1.73 -29.60
N LEU A 14 -21.21 -2.75 -28.86
CA LEU A 14 -21.23 -4.19 -29.21
C LEU A 14 -19.99 -4.70 -29.98
N ARG A 15 -19.32 -5.68 -29.33
CA ARG A 15 -18.88 -6.99 -29.89
C ARG A 15 -17.48 -7.10 -30.53
N SER A 16 -16.58 -7.81 -29.84
CA SER A 16 -15.77 -8.98 -30.31
C SER A 16 -14.66 -9.26 -29.27
N MET A 17 -14.72 -10.30 -28.44
CA MET A 17 -14.36 -11.72 -28.68
C MET A 17 -13.02 -11.94 -29.41
N ALA A 18 -11.97 -12.26 -28.63
CA ALA A 18 -10.86 -13.08 -29.07
C ALA A 18 -10.47 -14.07 -27.95
N LYS A 19 -10.70 -15.36 -28.21
CA LYS A 19 -10.21 -16.52 -27.45
C LYS A 19 -8.80 -16.88 -27.91
N THR A 20 -7.96 -17.36 -27.00
CA THR A 20 -6.93 -18.43 -27.12
C THR A 20 -5.94 -18.25 -25.96
N LYS A 21 -5.32 -19.23 -25.29
CA LYS A 21 -5.39 -20.70 -25.22
C LYS A 21 -4.62 -21.06 -23.93
N THR A 22 -5.17 -21.92 -23.09
CA THR A 22 -4.43 -22.64 -22.03
C THR A 22 -3.64 -23.80 -22.67
N PRO A 23 -2.49 -24.18 -22.09
CA PRO A 23 -2.29 -25.60 -21.81
C PRO A 23 -1.84 -25.85 -20.37
N GLU A 24 -2.55 -26.78 -19.77
CA GLU A 24 -2.31 -27.42 -18.48
C GLU A 24 -1.36 -28.60 -18.69
N SER A 25 -0.31 -28.73 -17.88
CA SER A 25 0.14 -30.04 -17.36
C SER A 25 1.27 -29.90 -16.33
N THR A 26 0.93 -30.27 -15.10
CA THR A 26 1.61 -31.26 -14.25
C THR A 26 3.06 -31.02 -13.78
N LEU A 27 3.18 -30.82 -12.46
CA LEU A 27 4.38 -30.89 -11.60
C LEU A 27 5.01 -32.31 -11.57
N PRO A 28 6.30 -32.44 -11.19
CA PRO A 28 6.57 -32.89 -9.81
C PRO A 28 7.78 -32.24 -9.09
N SER A 29 7.56 -32.06 -7.78
CA SER A 29 8.43 -32.01 -6.60
C SER A 29 9.98 -32.01 -6.71
N LYS A 30 10.64 -31.09 -5.98
CA LYS A 30 11.33 -31.31 -4.69
C LYS A 30 12.30 -30.15 -4.42
N GLY A 31 12.13 -29.47 -3.28
CA GLY A 31 13.09 -28.50 -2.77
C GLY A 31 12.52 -27.76 -1.59
N LYS A 32 12.64 -28.35 -0.40
CA LYS A 32 12.20 -27.75 0.87
C LYS A 32 13.20 -26.70 1.30
N GLU A 33 12.78 -25.45 1.44
CA GLU A 33 13.39 -24.53 2.39
C GLU A 33 12.28 -23.82 3.15
N LYS A 34 12.19 -24.11 4.45
CA LYS A 34 11.27 -23.48 5.39
C LYS A 34 12.01 -22.31 6.04
N ILE A 35 11.58 -21.08 5.75
CA ILE A 35 11.97 -19.92 6.56
C ILE A 35 10.78 -19.57 7.46
N ASP A 36 10.95 -19.89 8.73
CA ASP A 36 10.02 -19.59 9.82
C ASP A 36 10.24 -18.13 10.25
N SER A 37 9.24 -17.29 9.99
CA SER A 37 9.19 -15.91 10.45
C SER A 37 8.48 -15.83 11.81
N SER A 38 9.22 -16.07 12.89
CA SER A 38 8.76 -15.83 14.26
C SER A 38 9.89 -15.34 15.16
N LYS A 39 10.10 -14.02 15.24
CA LYS A 39 10.80 -13.42 16.38
C LYS A 39 10.13 -12.12 16.83
N LYS A 40 9.15 -12.27 17.72
CA LYS A 40 8.58 -11.19 18.52
C LYS A 40 9.68 -10.61 19.39
N ARG A 41 10.04 -9.34 19.19
CA ARG A 41 10.87 -8.58 20.12
C ARG A 41 9.99 -8.09 21.27
N LYS A 42 10.21 -8.66 22.45
CA LYS A 42 9.66 -8.22 23.73
C LYS A 42 10.45 -6.96 24.12
N VAL A 43 9.83 -5.79 24.04
CA VAL A 43 10.39 -4.55 24.60
C VAL A 43 10.16 -4.60 26.10
N ALA A 44 11.23 -4.78 26.86
CA ALA A 44 11.23 -4.52 28.30
C ALA A 44 11.42 -3.01 28.49
N PHE A 45 10.48 -2.37 29.19
CA PHE A 45 10.66 -1.04 29.74
C PHE A 45 11.44 -1.20 31.04
N GLU A 46 12.64 -0.64 31.12
CA GLU A 46 13.43 -0.60 32.34
C GLU A 46 13.61 0.87 32.74
N ASN A 47 13.41 1.09 34.05
CA ASN A 47 13.21 2.37 34.70
C ASN A 47 14.40 3.34 34.57
N PHE A 48 14.08 4.64 34.50
CA PHE A 48 15.01 5.74 34.69
C PHE A 48 15.69 5.69 36.08
N PRO A 49 16.99 6.00 36.17
CA PRO A 49 17.53 6.71 37.31
C PRO A 49 17.94 8.14 36.92
N ALA A 50 17.67 9.05 37.85
CA ALA A 50 17.93 10.47 37.77
C ALA A 50 19.43 10.82 37.61
N SER A 51 19.67 11.96 36.96
CA SER A 51 20.82 12.87 37.01
C SER A 51 22.14 12.36 37.59
N SER A 52 23.19 12.38 36.76
CA SER A 52 24.59 12.42 37.18
C SER A 52 25.30 13.66 36.58
N PRO A 53 26.28 14.27 37.29
CA PRO A 53 26.86 15.56 36.95
C PRO A 53 27.93 15.45 35.84
N PRO A 54 28.31 16.57 35.17
CA PRO A 54 29.15 16.53 33.98
C PRO A 54 30.62 16.18 34.30
N PRO A 55 31.34 15.50 33.39
CA PRO A 55 32.74 15.15 33.60
C PRO A 55 33.67 16.37 33.46
N GLN A 56 34.59 16.52 34.41
CA GLN A 56 35.67 17.52 34.37
C GLN A 56 36.80 17.11 33.38
N PRO A 57 37.52 18.09 32.80
CA PRO A 57 38.56 17.84 31.80
C PRO A 57 39.89 17.44 32.45
N SER A 58 40.48 16.34 32.01
CA SER A 58 41.84 15.93 32.38
C SER A 58 42.78 16.14 31.19
N GLN A 59 43.87 16.86 31.40
CA GLN A 59 44.97 17.10 30.47
C GLN A 59 46.16 16.16 30.75
N PRO A 60 47.21 16.09 29.90
CA PRO A 60 47.65 14.87 29.24
C PRO A 60 48.93 14.26 29.82
N ALA A 61 49.11 12.95 29.67
CA ALA A 61 50.38 12.27 29.94
C ALA A 61 50.88 11.55 28.68
N SER A 62 52.05 12.00 28.24
CA SER A 62 52.86 11.46 27.16
C SER A 62 53.34 10.03 27.44
N HIS A 63 53.25 9.14 26.44
CA HIS A 63 54.31 8.15 26.20
C HIS A 63 54.30 7.74 24.72
N LEU A 64 55.45 7.96 24.07
CA LEU A 64 55.81 7.52 22.72
C LEU A 64 56.22 6.04 22.75
N GLU A 65 55.81 5.26 21.74
CA GLU A 65 56.73 4.49 20.89
C GLU A 65 56.03 4.07 19.57
N PRO A 66 56.77 3.91 18.45
CA PRO A 66 56.26 4.16 17.10
C PRO A 66 55.88 2.89 16.32
N PRO A 67 55.14 3.01 15.21
CA PRO A 67 55.25 2.09 14.09
C PRO A 67 55.98 2.72 12.92
N THR A 68 56.96 1.97 12.43
CA THR A 68 57.79 2.15 11.24
C THR A 68 57.00 2.57 9.99
N GLU A 69 57.57 3.55 9.28
CA GLU A 69 57.37 3.97 7.88
C GLU A 69 56.93 2.83 6.93
N ALA A 70 56.26 3.03 5.80
CA ALA A 70 55.56 4.13 5.14
C ALA A 70 55.00 3.50 3.84
N VAL A 71 53.75 3.80 3.46
CA VAL A 71 53.35 4.27 2.11
C VAL A 71 51.97 4.89 2.31
N THR A 72 51.94 6.06 2.93
CA THR A 72 50.84 6.99 2.73
C THR A 72 51.08 7.64 1.38
N SER A 73 50.41 7.10 0.35
CA SER A 73 50.05 7.90 -0.82
C SER A 73 49.04 8.93 -0.33
N SER A 74 49.54 10.02 0.26
CA SER A 74 48.73 11.22 0.51
C SER A 74 48.35 11.78 -0.85
N GLU A 75 47.17 11.38 -1.30
CA GLU A 75 46.44 12.11 -2.33
C GLU A 75 46.28 13.55 -1.81
N PRO A 76 46.78 14.58 -2.52
CA PRO A 76 46.77 15.93 -1.99
C PRO A 76 45.32 16.37 -1.84
N THR A 77 44.90 16.63 -0.61
CA THR A 77 43.58 17.20 -0.28
C THR A 77 43.35 18.42 -1.16
N LEU A 78 42.21 18.48 -1.84
CA LEU A 78 41.86 19.51 -2.83
C LEU A 78 42.08 20.96 -2.33
N ALA A 79 42.00 21.18 -1.00
CA ALA A 79 42.33 22.45 -0.35
C ALA A 79 43.80 22.89 -0.54
N ASP A 80 44.75 21.95 -0.46
CA ASP A 80 46.21 22.19 -0.52
C ASP A 80 46.64 22.73 -1.91
N LYS A 81 45.98 22.25 -2.98
CA LYS A 81 46.21 22.72 -4.36
C LYS A 81 45.58 24.08 -4.66
N GLY A 82 44.58 24.49 -3.89
CA GLY A 82 43.98 25.82 -3.99
C GLY A 82 44.96 26.87 -3.47
N ASP A 83 45.49 26.62 -2.28
CA ASP A 83 46.43 27.52 -1.59
C ASP A 83 47.75 27.68 -2.36
N GLU A 84 48.24 26.62 -3.02
CA GLU A 84 49.42 26.67 -3.89
C GLU A 84 49.19 27.56 -5.13
N LEU A 85 48.04 27.44 -5.79
CA LEU A 85 47.67 28.28 -6.94
C LEU A 85 47.50 29.75 -6.53
N PHE A 86 46.87 30.04 -5.39
CA PHE A 86 46.76 31.40 -4.87
C PHE A 86 48.14 32.00 -4.55
N THR A 87 49.05 31.19 -4.01
CA THR A 87 50.43 31.61 -3.73
C THR A 87 51.18 31.92 -5.04
N LEU A 88 51.03 31.06 -6.06
CA LEU A 88 51.63 31.27 -7.37
C LEU A 88 51.09 32.54 -8.04
N LEU A 89 49.77 32.76 -8.01
CA LEU A 89 49.13 33.96 -8.54
C LEU A 89 49.61 35.24 -7.84
N ASN A 90 49.77 35.23 -6.51
CA ASN A 90 50.29 36.37 -5.76
C ASN A 90 51.74 36.69 -6.13
N GLN A 91 52.62 35.69 -6.21
CA GLN A 91 54.01 35.89 -6.67
C GLN A 91 54.09 36.41 -8.09
N LEU A 92 53.18 35.95 -8.95
CA LEU A 92 53.10 36.33 -10.34
C LEU A 92 52.60 37.77 -10.49
N GLN A 93 51.64 38.20 -9.67
CA GLN A 93 51.17 39.59 -9.59
C GLN A 93 52.31 40.54 -9.16
N GLU A 94 53.12 40.15 -8.17
CA GLU A 94 54.30 40.94 -7.76
C GLU A 94 55.32 41.07 -8.90
N LYS A 95 55.64 39.98 -9.59
CA LYS A 95 56.57 39.98 -10.73
C LYS A 95 56.01 40.74 -11.94
N ALA A 96 54.71 40.59 -12.21
CA ALA A 96 54.00 41.29 -13.26
C ALA A 96 53.99 42.80 -12.99
N GLY A 97 53.76 43.25 -11.75
CA GLY A 97 53.78 44.67 -11.37
C GLY A 97 55.15 45.33 -11.57
N ILE A 98 56.24 44.62 -11.25
CA ILE A 98 57.61 45.10 -11.51
C ILE A 98 57.90 45.17 -13.01
N SER A 99 57.42 44.18 -13.78
CA SER A 99 57.57 44.19 -15.24
C SER A 99 56.72 45.28 -15.91
N ALA A 100 55.52 45.55 -15.40
CA ALA A 100 54.59 46.55 -15.92
C ALA A 100 55.11 47.96 -15.69
N THR A 101 55.64 48.27 -14.50
CA THR A 101 56.30 49.56 -14.22
C THR A 101 57.57 49.75 -15.04
N PHE A 102 58.31 48.67 -15.34
CA PHE A 102 59.44 48.71 -16.26
C PHE A 102 58.98 48.97 -17.70
N ILE A 103 57.95 48.26 -18.18
CA ILE A 103 57.39 48.43 -19.53
C ILE A 103 56.84 49.86 -19.68
N ASP A 104 56.04 50.35 -18.74
CA ASP A 104 55.47 51.71 -18.73
C ASP A 104 56.54 52.81 -18.82
N ARG A 105 57.66 52.62 -18.09
CA ARG A 105 58.81 53.52 -18.15
C ARG A 105 59.48 53.58 -19.54
N PHE A 106 59.26 52.60 -20.41
CA PHE A 106 59.78 52.54 -21.78
C PHE A 106 58.73 52.80 -22.86
N THR A 107 57.45 52.49 -22.61
CA THR A 107 56.33 52.67 -23.54
C THR A 107 55.62 54.02 -23.38
N SER A 108 55.83 54.74 -22.27
CA SER A 108 55.40 56.13 -22.12
C SER A 108 56.12 57.04 -23.13
N GLU A 109 55.43 58.09 -23.60
CA GLU A 109 55.96 59.05 -24.58
C GLU A 109 57.32 59.64 -24.13
N GLU A 110 57.41 60.03 -22.86
CA GLU A 110 58.63 60.54 -22.24
C GLU A 110 59.74 59.48 -22.15
N GLY A 111 59.39 58.22 -21.86
CA GLY A 111 60.31 57.08 -21.84
C GLY A 111 60.87 56.77 -23.23
N TRP A 112 60.00 56.79 -24.24
CA TRP A 112 60.32 56.57 -25.64
C TRP A 112 61.20 57.69 -26.20
N GLU A 113 60.86 58.96 -25.97
CA GLU A 113 61.68 60.12 -26.37
C GLU A 113 63.07 60.09 -25.73
N ARG A 114 63.14 59.76 -24.44
CA ARG A 114 64.43 59.57 -23.74
C ARG A 114 65.25 58.43 -24.33
N MET A 115 64.61 57.39 -24.83
CA MET A 115 65.29 56.26 -25.47
C MET A 115 65.81 56.62 -26.86
N LYS A 116 65.05 57.39 -27.67
CA LYS A 116 65.47 57.90 -28.98
C LYS A 116 66.72 58.79 -28.91
N ARG A 117 66.91 59.51 -27.80
CA ARG A 117 68.10 60.35 -27.56
C ARG A 117 69.37 59.57 -27.18
N ARG A 118 69.27 58.26 -26.91
CA ARG A 118 70.42 57.39 -26.59
C ARG A 118 71.05 56.81 -27.86
N SER A 119 72.27 56.31 -27.74
CA SER A 119 72.90 55.59 -28.85
C SER A 119 72.05 54.38 -29.25
N ALA A 120 72.01 54.07 -30.55
CA ALA A 120 71.22 52.97 -31.10
C ALA A 120 71.51 51.63 -30.38
N LYS A 121 72.77 51.40 -29.98
CA LYS A 121 73.18 50.21 -29.22
C LYS A 121 72.52 50.11 -27.84
N VAL A 122 72.38 51.22 -27.13
CA VAL A 122 71.74 51.25 -25.81
C VAL A 122 70.22 51.12 -25.94
N ALA A 123 69.62 51.82 -26.91
CA ALA A 123 68.19 51.73 -27.19
C ALA A 123 67.78 50.29 -27.58
N PHE A 124 68.52 49.67 -28.50
CA PHE A 124 68.28 48.29 -28.93
C PHE A 124 68.39 47.29 -27.77
N ARG A 125 69.42 47.40 -26.92
CA ARG A 125 69.60 46.50 -25.78
C ARG A 125 68.48 46.64 -24.75
N SER A 126 68.01 47.86 -24.52
CA SER A 126 66.85 48.13 -23.65
C SER A 126 65.56 47.53 -24.23
N ALA A 127 65.30 47.72 -25.52
CA ALA A 127 64.13 47.15 -26.20
C ALA A 127 64.11 45.61 -26.17
N MET A 128 65.26 44.96 -26.43
CA MET A 128 65.37 43.50 -26.34
C MET A 128 65.13 42.98 -24.93
N ARG A 129 65.59 43.69 -23.89
CA ARG A 129 65.34 43.32 -22.49
C ARG A 129 63.85 43.45 -22.13
N MET A 130 63.20 44.51 -22.62
CA MET A 130 61.75 44.69 -22.44
C MET A 130 60.99 43.53 -23.09
N LEU A 131 61.29 43.23 -24.36
CA LEU A 131 60.66 42.11 -25.07
C LEU A 131 60.86 40.77 -24.36
N ALA A 132 62.09 40.49 -23.90
CA ALA A 132 62.40 39.26 -23.18
C ALA A 132 61.62 39.16 -21.86
N ASN A 133 61.51 40.25 -21.11
CA ASN A 133 60.75 40.29 -19.86
C ASN A 133 59.24 40.14 -20.09
N THR A 134 58.68 40.79 -21.12
CA THR A 134 57.27 40.62 -21.50
C THR A 134 56.96 39.19 -21.93
N ALA A 135 57.83 38.58 -22.73
CA ALA A 135 57.69 37.19 -23.15
C ALA A 135 57.79 36.23 -21.96
N ALA A 136 58.75 36.44 -21.04
CA ALA A 136 58.88 35.63 -19.83
C ALA A 136 57.64 35.75 -18.92
N ALA A 137 57.09 36.95 -18.75
CA ALA A 137 55.86 37.14 -17.99
C ALA A 137 54.66 36.44 -18.65
N ALA A 138 54.51 36.55 -19.97
CA ALA A 138 53.43 35.89 -20.70
C ALA A 138 53.51 34.36 -20.60
N VAL A 139 54.71 33.77 -20.72
CA VAL A 139 54.92 32.33 -20.57
C VAL A 139 54.61 31.87 -19.14
N LEU A 140 55.07 32.61 -18.13
CA LEU A 140 54.80 32.28 -16.72
C LEU A 140 53.32 32.40 -16.34
N MET A 141 52.55 33.23 -17.04
CA MET A 141 51.11 33.44 -16.78
C MET A 141 50.20 32.46 -17.50
N HIS A 142 50.68 31.82 -18.57
CA HIS A 142 49.83 31.01 -19.43
C HIS A 142 49.28 29.77 -18.71
N ASP A 143 50.16 28.95 -18.11
CA ASP A 143 49.75 27.68 -17.50
C ASP A 143 48.86 27.89 -16.26
N PRO A 144 49.16 28.83 -15.34
CA PRO A 144 48.27 29.12 -14.21
C PRO A 144 46.90 29.65 -14.63
N VAL A 145 46.83 30.47 -15.69
CA VAL A 145 45.55 30.98 -16.18
C VAL A 145 44.70 29.87 -16.79
N LEU A 146 45.31 28.93 -17.52
CA LEU A 146 44.59 27.76 -18.03
C LEU A 146 44.07 26.87 -16.90
N GLU A 147 44.88 26.63 -15.86
CA GLU A 147 44.44 25.87 -14.69
C GLU A 147 43.27 26.56 -13.95
N CYS A 148 43.31 27.90 -13.83
CA CYS A 148 42.20 28.68 -13.29
C CYS A 148 40.90 28.51 -14.10
N LEU A 149 41.00 28.53 -15.44
CA LEU A 149 39.84 28.36 -16.32
C LEU A 149 39.24 26.97 -16.18
N GLU A 150 40.07 25.92 -16.15
CA GLU A 150 39.61 24.55 -15.92
C GLU A 150 38.94 24.39 -14.55
N LYS A 151 39.50 25.00 -13.50
CA LYS A 151 38.89 25.01 -12.16
C LYS A 151 37.56 25.77 -12.15
N ALA A 152 37.45 26.88 -12.88
CA ALA A 152 36.22 27.65 -12.99
C ALA A 152 35.10 26.85 -13.67
N GLU A 153 35.41 26.13 -14.74
CA GLU A 153 34.46 25.22 -15.42
C GLU A 153 33.95 24.14 -14.45
N LYS A 154 34.84 23.51 -13.68
CA LYS A 154 34.44 22.53 -12.64
C LYS A 154 33.54 23.14 -11.57
N VAL A 155 33.79 24.38 -11.15
CA VAL A 155 32.94 25.08 -10.18
C VAL A 155 31.55 25.34 -10.77
N GLU A 156 31.46 25.69 -12.05
CA GLU A 156 30.18 25.89 -12.74
C GLU A 156 29.40 24.57 -12.87
N GLU A 157 30.07 23.46 -13.24
CA GLU A 157 29.47 22.12 -13.25
C GLU A 157 28.94 21.71 -11.87
N ILE A 158 29.73 21.93 -10.80
CA ILE A 158 29.31 21.64 -9.42
C ILE A 158 28.10 22.49 -9.03
N THR A 159 28.10 23.78 -9.39
CA THR A 159 27.00 24.69 -9.12
C THR A 159 25.71 24.22 -9.80
N GLN A 160 25.80 23.83 -11.07
CA GLN A 160 24.68 23.29 -11.83
C GLN A 160 24.17 21.97 -11.24
N ALA A 161 25.07 21.07 -10.84
CA ALA A 161 24.72 19.80 -10.20
C ALA A 161 24.02 20.03 -8.86
N PHE A 162 24.47 21.01 -8.07
CA PHE A 162 23.83 21.39 -6.81
C PHE A 162 22.42 21.93 -7.03
N GLU A 163 22.22 22.84 -7.98
CA GLU A 163 20.90 23.38 -8.29
C GLU A 163 19.93 22.30 -8.79
N ASN A 164 20.41 21.37 -9.62
CA ASN A 164 19.62 20.23 -10.08
C ASN A 164 19.23 19.31 -8.91
N SER A 165 20.17 19.03 -8.00
CA SER A 165 19.91 18.22 -6.81
C SER A 165 18.92 18.89 -5.85
N GLU A 166 18.97 20.21 -5.71
CA GLU A 166 18.03 20.96 -4.88
C GLU A 166 16.61 20.89 -5.47
N LYS A 167 16.48 21.08 -6.79
CA LYS A 167 15.21 20.93 -7.50
C LYS A 167 14.62 19.53 -7.34
N ALA A 168 15.42 18.49 -7.54
CA ALA A 168 14.99 17.10 -7.35
C ALA A 168 14.53 16.84 -5.91
N ARG A 169 15.27 17.35 -4.92
CA ARG A 169 14.91 17.20 -3.49
C ARG A 169 13.60 17.89 -3.15
N GLU A 170 13.33 19.07 -3.72
CA GLU A 170 12.08 19.78 -3.47
C GLU A 170 10.89 19.06 -4.12
N GLU A 171 11.07 18.53 -5.34
CA GLU A 171 10.05 17.69 -6.00
C GLU A 171 9.73 16.42 -5.19
N GLU A 172 10.73 15.70 -4.71
CA GLU A 172 10.54 14.54 -3.83
C GLU A 172 9.78 14.91 -2.55
N ARG A 173 10.10 16.06 -1.94
CA ARG A 173 9.39 16.54 -0.74
C ARG A 173 7.93 16.85 -1.05
N MET A 174 7.64 17.47 -2.20
CA MET A 174 6.28 17.76 -2.64
C MET A 174 5.48 16.47 -2.89
N ASN A 175 6.08 15.49 -3.58
CA ASN A 175 5.47 14.19 -3.84
C ASN A 175 5.19 13.42 -2.54
N PHE A 176 6.15 13.39 -1.61
CA PHE A 176 5.97 12.76 -0.30
C PHE A 176 4.83 13.41 0.50
N ASN A 177 4.73 14.74 0.50
CA ASN A 177 3.65 15.43 1.20
C ASN A 177 2.29 15.15 0.56
N LEU A 178 2.22 15.08 -0.77
CA LEU A 178 1.00 14.72 -1.48
C LEU A 178 0.56 13.29 -1.14
N GLU A 179 1.48 12.33 -1.17
CA GLU A 179 1.21 10.93 -0.79
C GLU A 179 0.73 10.84 0.67
N LYS A 180 1.38 11.56 1.58
CA LYS A 180 0.97 11.64 2.99
C LYS A 180 -0.45 12.19 3.14
N GLN A 181 -0.79 13.24 2.38
CA GLN A 181 -2.14 13.81 2.39
C GLN A 181 -3.18 12.80 1.90
N GLN A 182 -2.90 12.12 0.78
CA GLN A 182 -3.77 11.08 0.23
C GLN A 182 -4.02 9.95 1.24
N MET A 183 -2.95 9.45 1.88
CA MET A 183 -3.07 8.42 2.91
C MET A 183 -3.95 8.86 4.10
N LEU A 184 -3.85 10.13 4.52
CA LEU A 184 -4.69 10.66 5.59
C LEU A 184 -6.16 10.73 5.20
N GLU A 185 -6.45 11.12 3.95
CA GLU A 185 -7.82 11.14 3.42
C GLU A 185 -8.41 9.72 3.33
N ASP A 186 -7.64 8.76 2.83
CA ASP A 186 -8.07 7.36 2.74
C ASP A 186 -8.27 6.74 4.12
N LEU A 187 -7.42 7.09 5.09
CA LEU A 187 -7.58 6.67 6.48
C LEU A 187 -8.85 7.28 7.11
N ALA A 188 -9.18 8.53 6.81
CA ALA A 188 -10.41 9.17 7.26
C ALA A 188 -11.65 8.48 6.66
N LYS A 189 -11.66 8.22 5.35
CA LYS A 189 -12.74 7.46 4.67
C LYS A 189 -12.91 6.07 5.28
N LYS A 190 -11.80 5.36 5.53
CA LYS A 190 -11.83 4.03 6.14
C LYS A 190 -12.38 4.06 7.57
N ARG A 191 -12.06 5.08 8.37
CA ARG A 191 -12.66 5.27 9.71
C ARG A 191 -14.16 5.47 9.64
N LEU A 192 -14.64 6.32 8.73
CA LEU A 192 -16.08 6.56 8.53
C LEU A 192 -16.82 5.26 8.16
N ILE A 193 -16.26 4.47 7.22
CA ILE A 193 -16.85 3.18 6.83
C ILE A 193 -16.88 2.21 8.02
N LYS A 194 -15.81 2.18 8.81
CA LYS A 194 -15.73 1.33 10.01
C LYS A 194 -16.81 1.71 11.03
N GLU A 195 -17.00 3.01 11.29
CA GLU A 195 -18.01 3.50 12.24
C GLU A 195 -19.43 3.12 11.80
N ASN A 196 -19.77 3.31 10.53
CA ASN A 196 -21.05 2.87 9.95
C ASN A 196 -21.26 1.35 10.08
N LEU A 197 -20.22 0.55 9.83
CA LEU A 197 -20.30 -0.90 10.04
C LEU A 197 -20.50 -1.26 11.51
N GLU A 198 -19.87 -0.54 12.44
CA GLU A 198 -20.04 -0.76 13.88
C GLU A 198 -21.47 -0.43 14.33
N GLU A 199 -22.08 0.62 13.78
CA GLU A 199 -23.50 0.95 14.03
C GLU A 199 -24.43 -0.18 13.52
N LYS A 200 -24.21 -0.69 12.31
CA LYS A 200 -24.99 -1.82 11.76
C LYS A 200 -24.83 -3.09 12.58
N VAL A 201 -23.64 -3.35 13.12
CA VAL A 201 -23.41 -4.48 14.02
C VAL A 201 -24.23 -4.31 15.30
N LYS A 202 -24.25 -3.12 15.91
CA LYS A 202 -25.07 -2.84 17.10
C LYS A 202 -26.57 -2.99 16.82
N GLU A 203 -27.05 -2.56 15.65
CA GLU A 203 -28.44 -2.76 15.24
C GLU A 203 -28.78 -4.24 15.08
N LEU A 204 -27.91 -5.02 14.43
CA LEU A 204 -28.06 -6.47 14.29
C LEU A 204 -28.05 -7.17 15.65
N GLU A 205 -27.13 -6.81 16.55
CA GLU A 205 -27.07 -7.34 17.92
C GLU A 205 -28.38 -7.06 18.67
N LYS A 206 -28.93 -5.85 18.54
CA LYS A 206 -30.24 -5.50 19.11
C LYS A 206 -31.35 -6.41 18.53
N VAL A 207 -31.43 -6.55 17.21
CA VAL A 207 -32.43 -7.41 16.55
C VAL A 207 -32.31 -8.87 17.01
N ILE A 208 -31.09 -9.39 17.13
CA ILE A 208 -30.82 -10.75 17.61
C ILE A 208 -31.24 -10.87 19.08
N SER A 209 -30.96 -9.87 19.92
CA SER A 209 -31.32 -9.90 21.34
C SER A 209 -32.84 -9.89 21.58
N GLU A 210 -33.60 -9.21 20.72
CA GLU A 210 -35.06 -9.12 20.81
C GLU A 210 -35.79 -10.30 20.12
N HIS A 211 -35.08 -11.08 19.30
CA HIS A 211 -35.68 -12.19 18.54
C HIS A 211 -36.31 -13.28 19.44
N PRO A 212 -35.67 -13.73 20.54
CA PRO A 212 -36.28 -14.72 21.44
C PRO A 212 -37.59 -14.24 22.07
N ASP A 213 -37.67 -12.96 22.43
CA ASP A 213 -38.88 -12.38 23.02
C ASP A 213 -40.00 -12.31 21.99
N ARG A 214 -39.72 -11.81 20.77
CA ARG A 214 -40.68 -11.82 19.65
C ARG A 214 -41.15 -13.23 19.29
N MET A 215 -40.24 -14.20 19.28
CA MET A 215 -40.57 -15.60 19.02
C MET A 215 -41.47 -16.18 20.11
N ARG A 216 -41.19 -15.88 21.39
CA ARG A 216 -42.03 -16.31 22.51
C ARG A 216 -43.43 -15.70 22.42
N GLU A 217 -43.52 -14.40 22.15
CA GLU A 217 -44.80 -13.69 21.99
C GLU A 217 -45.62 -14.30 20.84
N ALA A 218 -45.03 -14.47 19.66
CA ALA A 218 -45.69 -15.11 18.52
C ALA A 218 -46.12 -16.54 18.82
N THR A 219 -45.31 -17.31 19.56
CA THR A 219 -45.68 -18.66 20.00
C THR A 219 -46.86 -18.64 20.97
N THR A 220 -46.87 -17.73 21.94
CA THR A 220 -47.99 -17.60 22.89
C THR A 220 -49.28 -17.16 22.21
N GLU A 221 -49.21 -16.24 21.25
CA GLU A 221 -50.36 -15.80 20.47
C GLU A 221 -50.93 -16.95 19.62
N ALA A 222 -50.06 -17.71 18.94
CA ALA A 222 -50.46 -18.88 18.16
C ALA A 222 -51.12 -19.96 19.04
N VAL A 223 -50.57 -20.23 20.22
CA VAL A 223 -51.15 -21.18 21.19
C VAL A 223 -52.50 -20.70 21.69
N HIS A 224 -52.64 -19.44 22.07
CA HIS A 224 -53.93 -18.89 22.49
C HIS A 224 -54.97 -18.95 21.36
N LYS A 225 -54.57 -18.60 20.14
CA LYS A 225 -55.45 -18.69 18.97
C LYS A 225 -55.92 -20.13 18.74
N ALA A 226 -55.01 -21.10 18.80
CA ALA A 226 -55.36 -22.52 18.66
C ALA A 226 -56.31 -23.00 19.77
N ILE A 227 -56.14 -22.53 21.01
CA ILE A 227 -57.05 -22.85 22.12
C ILE A 227 -58.46 -22.27 21.87
N GLU A 228 -58.55 -21.01 21.42
CA GLU A 228 -59.84 -20.40 21.13
C GLU A 228 -60.52 -21.04 19.92
N GLU A 229 -59.78 -21.40 18.86
CA GLU A 229 -60.29 -22.20 17.73
C GLU A 229 -60.77 -23.59 18.19
N PHE A 230 -60.06 -24.24 19.11
CA PHE A 230 -60.48 -25.52 19.70
C PHE A 230 -61.75 -25.40 20.56
N LYS A 231 -61.95 -24.28 21.25
CA LYS A 231 -63.21 -24.02 21.99
C LYS A 231 -64.37 -23.67 21.06
N ALA A 232 -64.08 -22.99 19.95
CA ALA A 232 -65.07 -22.58 18.98
C ALA A 232 -65.51 -23.72 18.05
N THR A 233 -64.68 -24.76 17.90
CA THR A 233 -65.11 -26.03 17.31
C THR A 233 -66.10 -26.68 18.27
N GLU A 234 -67.32 -26.86 17.78
CA GLU A 234 -68.47 -27.19 18.61
C GLU A 234 -68.23 -28.52 19.32
N VAL A 235 -68.39 -28.56 20.65
CA VAL A 235 -68.23 -29.79 21.46
C VAL A 235 -69.06 -30.94 20.89
N LYS A 236 -70.21 -30.61 20.29
CA LYS A 236 -71.08 -31.56 19.60
C LYS A 236 -70.44 -32.21 18.39
N GLU A 237 -69.69 -31.45 17.58
CA GLU A 237 -68.93 -32.00 16.44
C GLU A 237 -67.80 -32.94 16.92
N LEU A 238 -67.18 -32.64 18.07
CA LEU A 238 -66.14 -33.49 18.65
C LEU A 238 -66.74 -34.75 19.31
N GLU A 239 -67.88 -34.62 19.97
CA GLU A 239 -68.65 -35.70 20.61
C GLU A 239 -69.22 -36.67 19.57
N ASP A 240 -69.80 -36.14 18.48
CA ASP A 240 -70.30 -36.93 17.35
C ASP A 240 -69.16 -37.71 16.71
N LYS A 241 -68.00 -37.09 16.42
CA LYS A 241 -66.81 -37.79 15.89
C LYS A 241 -66.26 -38.86 16.84
N ALA A 242 -66.23 -38.60 18.14
CA ALA A 242 -65.77 -39.57 19.13
C ALA A 242 -66.75 -40.75 19.27
N SER A 243 -68.06 -40.46 19.23
CA SER A 243 -69.13 -41.45 19.21
C SER A 243 -69.05 -42.32 17.95
N ASP A 244 -68.80 -41.72 16.78
CA ASP A 244 -68.63 -42.44 15.52
C ASP A 244 -67.41 -43.37 15.55
N ILE A 245 -66.27 -42.92 16.11
CA ILE A 245 -65.07 -43.75 16.27
C ILE A 245 -65.31 -44.89 17.25
N ALA A 246 -65.92 -44.62 18.41
CA ALA A 246 -66.21 -45.64 19.41
C ALA A 246 -67.20 -46.68 18.86
N SER A 247 -68.26 -46.22 18.20
CA SER A 247 -69.25 -47.08 17.54
C SER A 247 -68.61 -47.91 16.44
N SER A 248 -67.82 -47.30 15.55
CA SER A 248 -67.07 -48.00 14.50
C SER A 248 -66.11 -49.04 15.09
N THR A 249 -65.43 -48.74 16.19
CA THR A 249 -64.51 -49.68 16.85
C THR A 249 -65.25 -50.88 17.44
N ILE A 250 -66.40 -50.66 18.08
CA ILE A 250 -67.24 -51.74 18.61
C ILE A 250 -67.76 -52.60 17.45
N ILE A 251 -68.26 -51.98 16.38
CA ILE A 251 -68.73 -52.67 15.17
C ILE A 251 -67.59 -53.49 14.54
N PHE A 252 -66.39 -52.92 14.45
CA PHE A 252 -65.20 -53.60 13.92
C PHE A 252 -64.81 -54.82 14.76
N ASN A 253 -64.81 -54.71 16.09
CA ASN A 253 -64.51 -55.84 16.97
C ASN A 253 -65.54 -56.97 16.83
N ILE A 254 -66.84 -56.62 16.75
CA ILE A 254 -67.89 -57.61 16.49
C ILE A 254 -67.69 -58.26 15.11
N PHE A 255 -67.34 -57.48 14.09
CA PHE A 255 -67.06 -58.00 12.75
C PHE A 255 -65.89 -59.00 12.74
N CYS A 256 -64.83 -58.75 13.51
CA CYS A 256 -63.68 -59.65 13.62
C CYS A 256 -63.96 -60.91 14.45
N GLU A 257 -64.68 -60.79 15.58
CA GLU A 257 -64.93 -61.90 16.51
C GLU A 257 -66.16 -62.75 16.13
N HIS A 258 -67.12 -62.15 15.43
CA HIS A 258 -68.41 -62.74 15.08
C HIS A 258 -68.74 -62.52 13.60
N PRO A 259 -68.07 -63.23 12.67
CA PRO A 259 -68.20 -63.00 11.23
C PRO A 259 -69.61 -63.26 10.67
N ASP A 260 -70.40 -64.09 11.36
CA ASP A 260 -71.77 -64.48 10.99
C ASP A 260 -72.85 -63.57 11.63
N PHE A 261 -72.46 -62.51 12.35
CA PHE A 261 -73.39 -61.56 12.94
C PHE A 261 -74.16 -60.79 11.87
N ASP A 262 -75.49 -60.68 12.00
CA ASP A 262 -76.33 -59.92 11.07
C ASP A 262 -76.32 -58.42 11.42
N PHE A 263 -75.49 -57.65 10.72
CA PHE A 263 -75.37 -56.21 10.91
C PHE A 263 -76.56 -55.40 10.38
N SER A 264 -77.47 -56.02 9.61
CA SER A 264 -78.67 -55.34 9.08
C SER A 264 -79.57 -54.80 10.19
N ILE A 265 -79.49 -55.39 11.39
CA ILE A 265 -80.25 -54.96 12.57
C ILE A 265 -79.77 -53.62 13.15
N LEU A 266 -78.56 -53.19 12.81
CA LEU A 266 -77.94 -51.95 13.31
C LEU A 266 -78.14 -50.75 12.36
N GLY A 267 -78.73 -50.97 11.17
CA GLY A 267 -79.07 -49.94 10.19
C GLY A 267 -78.21 -49.98 8.92
N GLU A 268 -78.69 -49.33 7.85
CA GLU A 268 -78.07 -49.32 6.51
C GLU A 268 -76.64 -48.75 6.54
N ASP A 269 -76.41 -47.67 7.30
CA ASP A 269 -75.11 -46.99 7.38
C ASP A 269 -74.02 -47.92 7.96
N VAL A 270 -74.37 -48.76 8.94
CA VAL A 270 -73.47 -49.78 9.51
C VAL A 270 -73.22 -50.91 8.54
N VAL A 271 -74.22 -51.28 7.75
CA VAL A 271 -74.10 -52.30 6.70
C VAL A 271 -73.13 -51.82 5.61
N GLU A 272 -73.26 -50.58 5.14
CA GLU A 272 -72.35 -49.99 4.15
C GLU A 272 -70.91 -49.94 4.69
N LEU A 273 -70.72 -49.52 5.95
CA LEU A 273 -69.42 -49.52 6.62
C LEU A 273 -68.79 -50.93 6.68
N VAL A 274 -69.55 -51.94 7.12
CA VAL A 274 -69.06 -53.34 7.21
C VAL A 274 -68.79 -53.93 5.82
N GLN A 275 -69.59 -53.57 4.81
CA GLN A 275 -69.34 -53.98 3.42
C GLN A 275 -68.02 -53.40 2.90
N SER A 276 -67.72 -52.12 3.19
CA SER A 276 -66.44 -51.50 2.81
C SER A 276 -65.23 -52.28 3.36
N TRP A 277 -65.30 -52.79 4.59
CA TRP A 277 -64.23 -53.61 5.18
C TRP A 277 -64.12 -55.01 4.56
N ARG A 278 -65.23 -55.62 4.12
CA ARG A 278 -65.21 -56.90 3.36
C ARG A 278 -64.59 -56.72 1.97
N GLU A 279 -64.87 -55.60 1.31
CA GLU A 279 -64.29 -55.28 0.01
C GLU A 279 -62.77 -55.04 0.08
N ASP A 280 -62.28 -54.40 1.15
CA ASP A 280 -60.84 -54.18 1.36
C ASP A 280 -60.08 -55.47 1.71
N THR A 281 -60.69 -56.36 2.50
CA THR A 281 -60.09 -57.67 2.85
C THR A 281 -60.06 -58.65 1.67
N THR A 282 -61.02 -58.57 0.75
CA THR A 282 -61.03 -59.39 -0.48
C THR A 282 -60.06 -58.89 -1.54
N LYS A 283 -59.76 -57.58 -1.58
CA LYS A 283 -58.70 -57.02 -2.46
C LYS A 283 -57.28 -57.31 -2.00
N ALA A 284 -57.04 -57.49 -0.70
CA ALA A 284 -55.71 -57.85 -0.18
C ALA A 284 -55.34 -59.34 -0.42
N GLY A 285 -56.33 -60.19 -0.72
CA GLY A 285 -56.15 -61.64 -0.93
C GLY A 285 -55.81 -62.07 -2.37
N ASP A 286 -55.96 -61.19 -3.37
CA ASP A 286 -55.78 -61.54 -4.80
C ASP A 286 -54.39 -61.17 -5.37
N ALA A 287 -53.48 -60.66 -4.53
CA ALA A 287 -52.07 -60.48 -4.90
C ALA A 287 -51.23 -61.74 -4.63
N GLY A 288 -51.81 -62.93 -4.86
CA GLY A 288 -51.24 -64.22 -4.48
C GLY A 288 -51.33 -65.28 -5.58
N ALA A 289 -50.59 -65.12 -6.67
CA ALA A 289 -50.26 -66.25 -7.54
C ALA A 289 -48.88 -66.07 -8.20
N SER A 290 -47.84 -66.48 -7.49
CA SER A 290 -46.57 -66.90 -8.11
C SER A 290 -46.42 -68.41 -7.91
N PRO A 291 -46.39 -69.23 -8.98
CA PRO A 291 -45.78 -70.54 -8.90
C PRO A 291 -44.27 -70.41 -9.08
N SER A 292 -43.53 -71.01 -8.16
CA SER A 292 -42.07 -71.15 -8.20
C SER A 292 -41.60 -71.95 -9.42
N THR A 293 -40.69 -71.37 -10.19
CA THR A 293 -39.42 -71.96 -10.68
C THR A 293 -38.45 -70.84 -11.01
#